data_AF-A0A222E8E6-F1
#
_entry.id   AF-A0A222E8E6-F1
#
_cell.length_a   1.000
_cell.length_b   1.000
_cell.length_c   1.000
_cell.angle_alpha   90.00
_cell.angle_beta   90.00
_cell.angle_gamma   90.00
#
_symmetry.space_group_name_H-M   'P 1'
#
loop_
_entity.id
_entity.type
_entity.pdbx_description
1 polymer ?
#
loop_
_entity_poly.entity_id
_entity_poly.type
_entity_poly.pdbx_seq_one_letter_code
_entity_poly.pdbx_strand_id
1 'polypeptide(L)' 'MTKRKNYSPEFEAKVALEAIHEEMMLAELSKKYGVHATQIST' A
#
# COMPACT_ATOMS: atom_id res chain seq x y z
N MET A 1 -15.64 4.36 -14.80
CA MET A 1 -15.47 4.12 -13.34
C MET A 1 -14.40 3.05 -13.17
N THR A 2 -13.23 3.40 -12.63
CA THR A 2 -12.14 2.46 -12.40
C THR A 2 -12.55 1.51 -11.28
N LYS A 3 -12.62 0.20 -11.59
CA LYS A 3 -12.96 -0.84 -10.62
C LYS A 3 -11.86 -0.88 -9.56
N ARG A 4 -12.17 -0.49 -8.32
CA ARG A 4 -11.21 -0.50 -7.21
C ARG A 4 -10.78 -1.95 -6.97
N LYS A 5 -9.49 -2.22 -7.02
CA LYS A 5 -8.94 -3.54 -6.69
C LYS A 5 -8.99 -3.68 -5.17
N ASN A 6 -9.71 -4.70 -4.70
CA ASN A 6 -9.73 -5.07 -3.30
C ASN A 6 -8.58 -6.07 -3.08
N TYR A 7 -7.71 -5.78 -2.12
CA TYR A 7 -6.61 -6.66 -1.72
C TYR A 7 -7.00 -7.44 -0.47
N SER A 8 -6.32 -8.55 -0.20
CA SER A 8 -6.56 -9.32 1.02
C SER A 8 -5.97 -8.60 2.24
N PRO A 9 -6.54 -8.77 3.44
CA PRO A 9 -6.02 -8.15 4.67
C PRO A 9 -4.57 -8.53 4.99
N GLU A 10 -4.16 -9.76 4.65
CA GLU A 10 -2.77 -10.21 4.79
C GLU A 10 -1.79 -9.42 3.90
N PHE A 11 -2.23 -9.07 2.69
CA PHE A 11 -1.42 -8.25 1.78
C PHE A 11 -1.28 -6.82 2.32
N GLU A 12 -2.37 -6.23 2.81
CA GLU A 12 -2.36 -4.89 3.41
C GLU A 12 -1.47 -4.85 4.66
N ALA A 13 -1.54 -5.86 5.53
CA ALA A 13 -0.69 -5.94 6.73
C ALA A 13 0.80 -6.05 6.38
N LYS A 14 1.15 -6.84 5.35
CA LYS A 14 2.53 -6.94 4.88
C LYS A 14 3.03 -5.62 4.31
N VAL A 15 2.21 -4.95 3.50
CA VAL A 15 2.53 -3.64 2.92
C VAL A 15 2.69 -2.58 4.01
N ALA A 16 1.84 -2.57 5.04
CA ALA A 16 1.95 -1.67 6.18
C ALA A 16 3.22 -1.93 7.02
N LEU A 17 3.58 -3.19 7.27
CA LEU A 17 4.82 -3.55 7.95
C LEU A 17 6.06 -3.14 7.16
N GLU A 18 6.07 -3.37 5.84
CA GLU A 18 7.14 -2.87 4.97
C GLU A 18 7.20 -1.33 4.98
N ALA A 19 6.05 -0.64 4.97
CA ALA A 19 6.01 0.84 5.03
C ALA A 19 6.54 1.41 6.35
N ILE A 20 6.37 0.69 7.47
CA ILE A 20 6.89 1.07 8.78
C ILE A 20 8.40 0.78 8.88
N HIS A 21 8.85 -0.32 8.25
CA HIS A 21 10.23 -0.81 8.37
C HIS A 21 11.18 -0.19 7.33
N GLU A 22 10.69 0.14 6.14
CA GLU A 22 11.36 0.95 5.13
C GLU A 22 10.68 2.33 5.12
N GLU A 23 11.30 3.38 5.66
CA GLU A 23 10.92 4.79 5.42
C GLU A 23 11.09 5.21 3.93
N MET A 24 10.87 4.32 2.97
CA MET A 24 10.65 4.69 1.58
C MET A 24 9.28 5.33 1.48
N MET A 25 9.28 6.62 1.14
CA MET A 25 8.08 7.47 1.03
C MET A 25 6.88 6.70 0.47
N LEU A 26 5.72 6.85 1.11
CA LEU A 26 4.43 6.28 0.70
C LEU A 26 4.13 6.39 -0.80
N ALA A 27 4.67 7.42 -1.47
CA ALA A 27 4.56 7.64 -2.90
C ALA A 27 5.35 6.61 -3.75
N GLU A 28 6.50 6.15 -3.30
CA GLU A 28 7.31 5.10 -3.94
C GLU A 28 6.65 3.73 -3.77
N LEU A 29 6.18 3.45 -2.55
CA LEU A 29 5.46 2.22 -2.22
C LEU A 29 4.14 2.10 -3.02
N SER A 30 3.44 3.23 -3.16
CA SER A 30 2.22 3.34 -3.98
C SER A 30 2.48 2.98 -5.44
N LYS A 31 3.61 3.40 -6.02
CA LYS A 31 4.01 3.03 -7.38
C LYS A 31 4.43 1.57 -7.49
N LYS A 32 5.17 1.05 -6.51
CA LYS A 32 5.68 -0.33 -6.50
C LYS A 32 4.55 -1.37 -6.42
N TYR A 33 3.56 -1.13 -5.57
CA TYR A 33 2.46 -2.06 -5.32
C TYR A 33 1.16 -1.69 -6.06
N GLY A 34 1.13 -0.54 -6.75
CA GLY A 34 -0.04 -0.08 -7.51
C GLY A 34 -1.25 0.26 -6.63
N VAL A 35 -1.03 0.49 -5.34
CA VAL A 35 -2.04 0.89 -4.34
C VAL A 35 -1.92 2.37 -4.06
N HIS A 36 -3.01 3.06 -3.80
CA HIS A 36 -2.95 4.50 -3.51
C HIS A 36 -2.32 4.74 -2.12
N ALA A 37 -1.52 5.79 -1.93
CA ALA A 37 -0.87 6.08 -0.66
C ALA A 37 -1.84 6.12 0.55
N THR A 38 -3.07 6.59 0.34
CA THR A 38 -4.14 6.60 1.36
C THR A 38 -4.58 5.19 1.81
N GLN A 39 -4.32 4.15 1.02
CA GLN A 39 -4.60 2.75 1.39
C GLN A 39 -3.45 2.11 2.19
N ILE A 40 -2.27 2.73 2.19
CA ILE A 40 -1.10 2.25 2.92
C ILE A 40 -1.05 2.90 4.32
N SER A 41 -1.59 4.12 4.43
CA SER A 41 -1.63 4.90 5.67
C SER A 41 -2.85 4.59 6.55
N THR A 42 -3.76 3.72 6.12
CA THR A 42 -4.99 3.38 6.85
C THR A 42 -4.86 2.02 7.53
#